data_AF-A0A8F5SQ86-F1
#
_entry.id   AF-A0A8F5SQ86-F1
#
_cell.length_a   1.000
_cell.length_b   1.000
_cell.length_c   1.000
_cell.angle_alpha   90.00
_cell.angle_beta   90.00
_cell.angle_gamma   90.00
#
_symmetry.space_group_name_H-M   'P 1'
#
loop_
_entity.id
_entity.type
_entity.pdbx_description
1 polymer ?
#
loop_
_entity_poly.entity_id
_entity_poly.type
_entity_poly.pdbx_seq_one_letter_code
_entity_poly.pdbx_strand_id
1 'polypeptide(L)'
;IDIREDASTGLTYKLPPAVELPKKFKISEQEIGYIKQAMPSLLVRSETLLELTRLAQIYLVDSPIIYSQDSKEIIENCDKNLIKQIIENLSELEQFDKESVQNKFKEIAAANDLKLNDIMKPVRALITGMTASP
;
A
#
# COMPACT_ATOMS: atom_id res chain seq x y z
N ILE A 1 -0.68 37.72 -5.57
CA ILE A 1 0.09 38.55 -4.61
C ILE A 1 -0.86 38.81 -3.47
N ASP A 2 -0.73 38.04 -2.40
CA ASP A 2 -1.38 38.35 -1.14
C ASP A 2 -0.34 38.01 -0.06
N ILE A 3 0.11 39.05 0.63
CA ILE A 3 1.22 39.00 1.59
C ILE A 3 0.56 39.18 2.96
N ARG A 4 0.55 38.13 3.77
CA ARG A 4 0.25 38.25 5.20
C ARG A 4 1.55 38.13 5.97
N GLU A 5 1.94 39.25 6.58
CA GLU A 5 3.02 39.36 7.56
C GLU A 5 2.63 38.62 8.85
N ASP A 6 3.45 37.67 9.29
CA ASP A 6 3.49 37.23 10.69
C ASP A 6 4.63 37.99 11.37
N ALA A 7 4.26 38.84 12.32
CA ALA A 7 5.13 39.82 12.98
C ALA A 7 6.06 39.22 14.05
N SER A 8 6.48 37.95 13.94
CA SER A 8 7.25 37.31 15.02
C SER A 8 8.58 36.64 14.65
N THR A 9 8.93 36.43 13.37
CA THR A 9 10.19 35.70 13.04
C THR A 9 11.02 36.17 11.84
N GLY A 10 10.60 37.17 11.06
CA GLY A 10 11.43 37.77 9.99
C GLY A 10 11.91 36.82 8.89
N LEU A 11 11.44 35.58 8.85
CA LEU A 11 11.76 34.59 7.83
C LEU A 11 10.65 34.60 6.78
N THR A 12 10.90 35.27 5.65
CA THR A 12 10.08 35.13 4.45
C THR A 12 10.24 33.72 3.87
N TYR A 13 9.33 32.82 4.20
CA TYR A 13 9.20 31.55 3.50
C TYR A 13 8.59 31.81 2.11
N LYS A 14 9.40 31.64 1.05
CA LYS A 14 8.85 31.49 -0.29
C LYS A 14 8.17 30.12 -0.36
N LEU A 15 6.85 30.10 -0.22
CA LEU A 15 6.05 28.94 -0.62
C LEU A 15 6.37 28.63 -2.09
N PRO A 16 6.73 27.39 -2.45
CA PRO A 16 6.92 27.01 -3.85
C PRO A 16 5.65 27.32 -4.64
N PRO A 17 5.76 27.66 -5.94
CA PRO A 17 4.61 27.98 -6.78
C PRO A 17 3.60 26.84 -6.68
N ALA A 18 2.40 27.19 -6.20
CA ALA A 18 1.24 26.34 -5.96
C ALA A 18 1.54 24.84 -6.00
N VAL A 19 1.79 24.24 -4.84
CA VAL A 19 1.51 22.82 -4.67
C VAL A 19 0.03 22.67 -4.99
N GLU A 20 -0.29 22.21 -6.20
CA GLU A 20 -1.63 21.76 -6.52
C GLU A 20 -1.95 20.68 -5.50
N LEU A 21 -2.80 21.04 -4.52
CA LEU A 21 -3.27 20.07 -3.56
C LEU A 21 -3.94 18.98 -4.38
N PRO A 22 -3.48 17.71 -4.28
CA PRO A 22 -4.09 16.63 -5.03
C PRO A 22 -5.59 16.65 -4.75
N LYS A 23 -6.40 16.43 -5.80
CA LYS A 23 -7.86 16.34 -5.73
C LYS A 23 -8.26 15.76 -4.38
N LYS A 24 -9.09 16.47 -3.61
CA LYS A 24 -9.65 15.98 -2.34
C LYS A 24 -10.29 14.62 -2.61
N PHE A 25 -9.57 13.54 -2.32
CA PHE A 25 -10.15 12.21 -2.25
C PHE A 25 -11.13 12.23 -1.10
N LYS A 26 -12.39 11.90 -1.39
CA LYS A 26 -13.39 11.74 -0.33
C LYS A 26 -13.13 10.39 0.31
N ILE A 27 -12.40 10.38 1.41
CA ILE A 27 -12.12 9.18 2.20
C ILE A 27 -13.39 8.83 2.99
N SER A 28 -13.89 7.62 2.82
CA SER A 28 -15.02 7.08 3.56
C SER A 28 -14.68 6.77 5.02
N GLU A 29 -15.68 6.66 5.89
CA GLU A 29 -15.48 6.24 7.28
C GLU A 29 -14.86 4.84 7.39
N GLN A 30 -15.18 3.96 6.43
CA GLN A 30 -14.64 2.61 6.35
C GLN A 30 -13.13 2.63 6.06
N GLU A 31 -12.69 3.42 5.08
CA GLU A 31 -11.27 3.59 4.77
C GLU A 31 -10.50 4.23 5.93
N ILE A 32 -11.10 5.20 6.63
CA ILE A 32 -10.54 5.73 7.88
C ILE A 32 -10.40 4.60 8.92
N GLY A 33 -11.39 3.72 9.01
CA GLY A 33 -11.36 2.53 9.87
C GLY A 33 -10.19 1.61 9.54
N TYR A 34 -9.94 1.34 8.26
CA TYR A 34 -8.80 0.52 7.81
C TYR A 34 -7.45 1.16 8.16
N ILE A 35 -7.29 2.45 7.89
CA ILE A 35 -6.05 3.18 8.21
C ILE A 35 -5.79 3.19 9.71
N LYS A 36 -6.83 3.35 10.55
CA LYS A 36 -6.70 3.29 12.01
C LYS A 36 -6.23 1.92 12.49
N GLN A 37 -6.80 0.84 11.95
CA GLN A 37 -6.37 -0.53 12.28
C GLN A 37 -4.92 -0.79 11.85
N ALA A 38 -4.51 -0.23 10.71
CA ALA A 38 -3.16 -0.36 10.18
C ALA A 38 -2.13 0.57 10.85
N MET A 39 -2.55 1.59 11.60
CA MET A 39 -1.67 2.63 12.14
C MET A 39 -0.43 2.10 12.88
N PRO A 40 -0.52 1.05 13.73
CA PRO A 40 0.65 0.50 14.40
C PRO A 40 1.73 -0.01 13.42
N SER A 41 1.32 -0.68 12.35
CA SER A 41 2.25 -1.24 11.36
C SER A 41 2.78 -0.19 10.38
N LEU A 42 2.01 0.87 10.17
CA LEU A 42 2.38 2.04 9.38
C LEU A 42 3.47 2.88 10.07
N LEU A 43 3.28 3.21 11.35
CA LEU A 43 4.20 4.06 12.12
C LEU A 43 5.60 3.44 12.25
N VAL A 44 5.70 2.12 12.42
CA VAL A 44 6.99 1.41 12.54
C VAL A 44 7.76 1.39 11.21
N ARG A 45 7.08 1.63 10.08
CA ARG A 45 7.66 1.54 8.73
C ARG A 45 7.75 2.88 8.00
N SER A 46 7.43 3.99 8.67
CA SER A 46 7.52 5.34 8.13
C SER A 46 8.44 6.21 8.98
N GLU A 47 9.41 6.88 8.37
CA GLU A 47 10.25 7.87 9.03
C GLU A 47 9.65 9.27 8.92
N THR A 48 8.82 9.51 7.90
CA THR A 48 8.19 10.81 7.64
C THR A 48 6.68 10.73 7.47
N LEU A 49 6.00 11.84 7.70
CA LEU A 49 4.55 11.96 7.44
C LEU A 49 4.21 11.72 5.96
N LEU A 50 5.13 12.08 5.05
CA LEU A 50 4.98 11.83 3.62
C LEU A 50 4.99 10.32 3.33
N GLU A 51 5.91 9.57 3.93
CA GLU A 51 5.97 8.11 3.81
C GLU A 51 4.75 7.44 4.43
N LEU A 52 4.31 7.91 5.61
CA LEU A 52 3.10 7.42 6.25
C LEU A 52 1.88 7.56 5.33
N THR A 53 1.73 8.74 4.71
CA THR A 53 0.63 9.02 3.79
C THR A 53 0.68 8.12 2.56
N ARG A 54 1.89 7.87 2.01
CA ARG A 54 2.09 6.96 0.88
C ARG A 54 1.74 5.52 1.24
N LEU A 55 2.16 5.04 2.41
CA LEU A 55 1.84 3.69 2.89
C LEU A 55 0.34 3.54 3.18
N ALA A 56 -0.31 4.57 3.72
CA ALA A 56 -1.73 4.54 4.04
C ALA A 56 -2.63 4.51 2.78
N GLN A 57 -2.11 4.92 1.62
CA GLN A 57 -2.86 4.97 0.36
C GLN A 57 -3.39 3.58 -0.06
N ILE A 58 -2.70 2.49 0.29
CA ILE A 58 -3.12 1.12 -0.06
C ILE A 58 -4.43 0.69 0.61
N TYR A 59 -4.90 1.44 1.61
CA TYR A 59 -6.15 1.18 2.31
C TYR A 59 -7.34 1.98 1.74
N LEU A 60 -7.11 2.76 0.68
CA LEU A 60 -8.14 3.49 -0.05
C LEU A 60 -8.65 2.61 -1.20
N VAL A 61 -9.94 2.24 -1.18
CA VAL A 61 -10.50 1.16 -2.02
C VAL A 61 -10.50 1.54 -3.50
N ASP A 62 -10.79 2.80 -3.83
CA ASP A 62 -10.87 3.31 -5.21
C ASP A 62 -9.67 4.18 -5.60
N SER A 63 -8.57 4.14 -4.83
CA SER A 63 -7.36 4.89 -5.16
C SER A 63 -6.49 4.08 -6.13
N PRO A 64 -5.97 4.68 -7.22
CA PRO A 64 -5.01 4.02 -8.08
C PRO A 64 -3.77 3.58 -7.30
N ILE A 65 -3.36 2.32 -7.47
CA ILE A 65 -2.11 1.82 -6.90
C ILE A 65 -0.93 2.45 -7.66
N ILE A 66 -0.01 3.08 -6.93
CA ILE A 66 1.21 3.65 -7.48
C ILE A 66 2.33 2.62 -7.36
N TYR A 67 2.75 2.06 -8.49
CA TYR A 67 3.81 1.05 -8.57
C TYR A 67 5.20 1.69 -8.61
N SER A 68 6.06 1.32 -7.65
CA SER A 68 7.49 1.62 -7.73
C SER A 68 8.16 0.87 -8.89
N GLN A 69 9.33 1.33 -9.33
CA GLN A 69 10.07 0.67 -10.41
C GLN A 69 10.36 -0.81 -10.08
N ASP A 70 10.87 -1.08 -8.87
CA ASP A 70 11.17 -2.43 -8.40
C ASP A 70 9.90 -3.31 -8.33
N SER A 71 8.75 -2.75 -7.95
CA SER A 71 7.50 -3.51 -7.93
C SER A 71 7.06 -3.91 -9.33
N LYS A 72 7.27 -3.05 -10.33
CA LYS A 72 6.95 -3.35 -11.73
C LYS A 72 7.83 -4.49 -12.25
N GLU A 73 9.12 -4.46 -11.96
CA GLU A 73 10.04 -5.53 -12.33
C GLU A 73 9.61 -6.88 -11.72
N ILE A 74 9.19 -6.89 -10.45
CA ILE A 74 8.64 -8.10 -9.83
C ILE A 74 7.38 -8.58 -10.55
N ILE A 75 6.48 -7.67 -10.91
CA ILE A 75 5.21 -7.99 -11.60
C ILE A 75 5.46 -8.50 -13.02
N GLU A 76 6.41 -7.92 -13.75
CA GLU A 76 6.77 -8.33 -15.11
C GLU A 76 7.36 -9.75 -15.14
N ASN A 77 8.12 -10.12 -14.10
CA ASN A 77 8.78 -11.41 -13.99
C ASN A 77 7.98 -12.47 -13.22
N CYS A 78 6.77 -12.16 -12.73
CA CYS A 78 6.00 -13.12 -11.94
C CYS A 78 5.32 -14.18 -12.82
N ASP A 79 5.15 -15.38 -12.27
CA ASP A 79 4.38 -16.43 -12.93
C ASP A 79 2.88 -16.10 -12.87
N LYS A 80 2.33 -15.71 -14.03
CA LYS A 80 0.91 -15.36 -14.17
C LYS A 80 -0.04 -16.51 -13.86
N ASN A 81 0.38 -17.76 -14.09
CA ASN A 81 -0.44 -18.92 -13.76
C ASN A 81 -0.53 -19.11 -12.24
N LEU A 82 0.60 -18.94 -11.55
CA LEU A 82 0.63 -18.93 -10.09
C LEU A 82 -0.25 -17.82 -9.51
N ILE A 83 -0.20 -16.60 -10.07
CA ILE A 83 -1.09 -15.50 -9.64
C ILE A 83 -2.56 -15.85 -9.84
N LYS A 84 -2.91 -16.42 -11.00
CA LYS A 84 -4.29 -16.87 -11.26
C LYS A 84 -4.74 -17.92 -10.25
N GLN A 85 -3.90 -18.93 -9.97
CA GLN A 85 -4.17 -19.96 -8.98
C GLN A 85 -4.40 -19.36 -7.59
N ILE A 86 -3.59 -18.37 -7.18
CA ILE A 86 -3.75 -17.67 -5.90
C ILE A 86 -5.11 -16.98 -5.82
N ILE A 87 -5.50 -16.26 -6.87
CA ILE A 87 -6.79 -15.55 -6.91
C ILE A 87 -7.95 -16.54 -6.76
N GLU A 88 -7.92 -17.65 -7.50
CA GLU A 88 -8.94 -18.71 -7.43
C GLU A 88 -9.01 -19.29 -6.01
N ASN A 89 -7.86 -19.69 -5.44
CA ASN A 89 -7.78 -20.28 -4.10
C ASN A 89 -8.23 -19.34 -2.98
N LEU A 90 -7.92 -18.03 -3.09
CA LEU A 90 -8.37 -17.05 -2.11
C LEU A 90 -9.86 -16.73 -2.26
N SER A 91 -10.42 -16.83 -3.47
CA SER A 91 -11.85 -16.61 -3.70
C SER A 91 -12.75 -17.72 -3.13
N GLU A 92 -12.18 -18.90 -2.89
CA GLU A 92 -12.86 -20.05 -2.29
C GLU A 92 -12.81 -20.06 -0.76
N LEU A 93 -12.11 -19.11 -0.13
CA LEU A 93 -12.05 -19.05 1.33
C LEU A 93 -13.41 -18.67 1.93
N GLU A 94 -13.95 -19.54 2.79
CA GLU A 94 -15.15 -19.24 3.58
C GLU A 94 -14.92 -18.08 4.56
N GLN A 95 -13.70 -17.97 5.10
CA GLN A 95 -13.28 -16.93 6.03
C GLN A 95 -12.06 -16.17 5.51
N PHE A 96 -12.19 -14.85 5.40
CA PHE A 96 -11.11 -13.96 4.97
C PHE A 96 -10.48 -13.25 6.17
N ASP A 97 -9.91 -14.04 7.09
CA ASP A 97 -9.13 -13.55 8.22
C ASP A 97 -7.62 -13.83 8.02
N LYS A 98 -6.80 -13.29 8.90
CA LYS A 98 -5.33 -13.40 8.82
C LYS A 98 -4.84 -14.85 8.81
N GLU A 99 -5.41 -15.71 9.66
CA GLU A 99 -4.97 -17.09 9.81
C GLU A 99 -5.36 -17.91 8.58
N SER A 100 -6.62 -17.80 8.16
CA SER A 100 -7.17 -18.47 6.98
C SER A 100 -6.39 -18.11 5.71
N VAL A 101 -6.13 -16.81 5.49
CA VAL A 101 -5.33 -16.34 4.35
C VAL A 101 -3.88 -16.82 4.43
N GLN A 102 -3.26 -16.74 5.61
CA GLN A 102 -1.87 -17.18 5.80
C GLN A 102 -1.70 -18.68 5.56
N ASN A 103 -2.64 -19.50 6.03
CA ASN A 103 -2.62 -20.95 5.84
C ASN A 103 -2.80 -21.29 4.36
N LYS A 104 -3.73 -20.62 3.66
CA LYS A 104 -3.91 -20.81 2.22
C LYS A 104 -2.65 -20.49 1.43
N PHE A 105 -1.93 -19.41 1.75
CA PHE A 105 -0.66 -19.12 1.10
C PHE A 105 0.42 -20.19 1.35
N LYS A 106 0.48 -20.77 2.56
CA LYS A 106 1.40 -21.88 2.84
C LYS A 106 1.05 -23.13 2.04
N GLU A 107 -0.24 -23.44 1.89
CA GLU A 107 -0.71 -24.57 1.08
C GLU A 107 -0.33 -24.40 -0.39
N ILE A 108 -0.58 -23.23 -0.98
CA ILE A 108 -0.21 -22.93 -2.37
C ILE A 108 1.31 -23.01 -2.56
N ALA A 109 2.09 -22.53 -1.59
CA ALA A 109 3.56 -22.64 -1.62
C ALA A 109 4.02 -24.09 -1.64
N ALA A 110 3.50 -24.91 -0.74
CA ALA A 110 3.82 -26.33 -0.67
C ALA A 110 3.40 -27.09 -1.95
N ALA A 111 2.22 -26.79 -2.50
CA ALA A 111 1.71 -27.46 -3.71
C ALA A 111 2.51 -27.14 -4.98
N ASN A 112 3.29 -26.05 -4.98
CA ASN A 112 4.10 -25.61 -6.12
C ASN A 112 5.61 -25.77 -5.87
N ASP A 113 6.04 -26.43 -4.78
CA ASP A 113 7.44 -26.52 -4.36
C ASP A 113 8.14 -25.14 -4.22
N LEU A 114 7.38 -24.13 -3.80
CA LEU A 114 7.84 -22.75 -3.61
C LEU A 114 7.99 -22.40 -2.13
N LYS A 115 8.84 -21.41 -1.81
CA LYS A 115 8.84 -20.81 -0.48
C LYS A 115 7.72 -19.79 -0.40
N LEU A 116 7.20 -19.57 0.81
CA LEU A 116 6.17 -18.54 1.06
C LEU A 116 6.59 -17.15 0.52
N ASN A 117 7.88 -16.81 0.63
CA ASN A 117 8.41 -15.53 0.12
C ASN A 117 8.33 -15.41 -1.41
N ASP A 118 8.44 -16.52 -2.14
CA ASP A 118 8.39 -16.53 -3.61
C ASP A 118 6.98 -16.20 -4.10
N ILE A 119 5.97 -16.54 -3.30
CA ILE A 119 4.56 -16.19 -3.53
C ILE A 119 4.22 -14.79 -3.02
N MET A 120 4.65 -14.46 -1.81
CA MET A 120 4.27 -13.21 -1.15
C MET A 120 4.89 -11.98 -1.82
N LYS A 121 6.07 -12.09 -2.43
CA LYS A 121 6.71 -10.98 -3.16
C LYS A 121 5.85 -10.44 -4.31
N PRO A 122 5.43 -11.24 -5.29
CA PRO A 122 4.61 -10.75 -6.39
C PRO A 122 3.21 -10.34 -5.93
N VAL A 123 2.61 -11.05 -4.97
CA VAL A 123 1.30 -10.65 -4.40
C VAL A 123 1.39 -9.27 -3.75
N ARG A 124 2.43 -9.03 -2.93
CA ARG A 124 2.66 -7.71 -2.32
C ARG A 124 2.83 -6.63 -3.37
N ALA A 125 3.67 -6.87 -4.37
CA ALA A 125 3.90 -5.91 -5.44
C ALA A 125 2.58 -5.57 -6.16
N LEU A 126 1.76 -6.56 -6.47
CA LEU A 126 0.47 -6.39 -7.15
C LEU A 126 -0.53 -5.56 -6.34
N ILE A 127 -0.71 -5.86 -5.05
CA ILE A 127 -1.76 -5.23 -4.23
C ILE A 127 -1.32 -3.92 -3.56
N THR A 128 -0.01 -3.68 -3.43
CA THR A 128 0.52 -2.48 -2.74
C THR A 128 1.32 -1.55 -3.65
N GLY A 129 1.79 -2.02 -4.81
CA GLY A 129 2.74 -1.28 -5.63
C GLY A 129 4.13 -1.17 -5.02
N MET A 130 4.46 -2.00 -4.02
CA MET A 130 5.66 -1.88 -3.20
C MET A 130 6.35 -3.23 -2.95
N THR A 131 7.65 -3.20 -2.71
CA THR A 131 8.46 -4.39 -2.37
C THR A 131 8.52 -4.64 -0.86
N ALA A 132 8.30 -3.60 -0.06
CA ALA A 132 8.09 -3.66 1.39
C ALA A 132 6.77 -2.94 1.71
N SER A 133 5.91 -3.57 2.51
CA SER A 133 4.57 -3.07 2.86
C SER A 133 4.29 -3.28 4.35
N PRO A 134 3.27 -2.58 4.89
CA PRO A 134 2.74 -2.85 6.23
C PRO A 134 2.33 -4.32 6.41
#